data_AF-A0A9X6AEZ9-F1
#
_entry.id   AF-A0A9X6AEZ9-F1
#
_cell.length_a   1.000
_cell.length_b   1.000
_cell.length_c   1.000
_cell.angle_alpha   90.00
_cell.angle_beta   90.00
_cell.angle_gamma   90.00
#
_symmetry.space_group_name_H-M   'P 1'
#
loop_
_entity.id
_entity.type
_entity.pdbx_description
1 polymer ?
#
loop_
_entity_poly.entity_id
_entity_poly.type
_entity_poly.pdbx_seq_one_letter_code
_entity_poly.pdbx_strand_id
1 'polypeptide(L)'
;GPAQASAPATSGGVNGSALIGAAIAVAGASIGAAIAVAYTGAAALAALSERPEMFGRAMVIVGLAEGIAVYGLVVAILLIGKA
;
A
#
# COMPACT_ATOMS: atom_id res chain seq x y z
N GLY A 1 46.53 6.40 -26.42
CA GLY A 1 46.55 6.36 -24.95
C GLY A 1 45.50 5.36 -24.50
N PRO A 2 45.73 4.58 -23.43
CA PRO A 2 44.80 3.53 -23.05
C PRO A 2 43.47 4.15 -22.63
N ALA A 3 42.40 3.58 -23.16
CA ALA A 3 41.03 3.92 -22.84
C ALA A 3 40.75 3.62 -21.36
N GLN A 4 40.45 4.64 -20.58
CA GLN A 4 39.91 4.49 -19.24
C GLN A 4 38.41 4.21 -19.41
N ALA A 5 38.04 2.92 -19.41
CA ALA A 5 36.66 2.52 -19.35
C ALA A 5 36.09 2.97 -17.99
N SER A 6 35.18 3.93 -18.02
CA SER A 6 34.44 4.39 -16.86
C SER A 6 33.60 3.23 -16.33
N ALA A 7 34.08 2.51 -15.31
CA ALA A 7 33.23 1.61 -14.55
C ALA A 7 32.07 2.43 -13.96
N PRO A 8 30.81 1.98 -14.06
CA PRO A 8 29.71 2.69 -13.43
C PRO A 8 29.98 2.69 -11.92
N ALA A 9 30.14 3.88 -11.35
CA ALA A 9 30.20 4.04 -9.92
C ALA A 9 28.85 3.62 -9.35
N THR A 10 28.77 2.46 -8.70
CA THR A 10 27.67 2.13 -7.81
C THR A 10 27.78 3.07 -6.62
N SER A 11 27.13 4.23 -6.73
CA SER A 11 27.04 5.20 -5.65
C SER A 11 26.27 4.55 -4.50
N GLY A 12 26.97 4.24 -3.40
CA GLY A 12 26.40 3.81 -2.12
C GLY A 12 25.62 4.92 -1.40
N GLY A 13 24.77 5.64 -2.14
CA GLY A 13 23.84 6.63 -1.63
C GLY A 13 22.42 6.10 -1.77
N VAL A 14 21.57 6.46 -0.80
CA VAL A 14 20.14 6.13 -0.75
C VAL A 14 19.53 6.13 -2.14
N ASN A 15 18.98 4.99 -2.58
CA ASN A 15 18.38 4.87 -3.90
C ASN A 15 17.08 5.69 -3.95
N GLY A 16 17.18 6.97 -4.29
CA GLY A 16 16.05 7.92 -4.27
C GLY A 16 14.86 7.47 -5.14
N SER A 17 15.12 6.72 -6.21
CA SER A 17 14.07 6.10 -7.03
C SER A 17 13.25 5.06 -6.25
N ALA A 18 13.88 4.29 -5.36
CA ALA A 18 13.18 3.33 -4.50
C ALA A 18 12.31 4.02 -3.46
N LEU A 19 12.74 5.18 -2.92
CA LEU A 19 11.92 6.00 -2.02
C LEU A 19 10.70 6.60 -2.71
N ILE A 20 10.86 7.11 -3.94
CA ILE A 20 9.74 7.61 -4.75
C ILE A 20 8.79 6.47 -5.09
N GLY A 21 9.31 5.30 -5.46
CA GLY A 21 8.52 4.10 -5.71
C GLY A 21 7.72 3.66 -4.47
N ALA A 22 8.32 3.71 -3.28
CA ALA A 22 7.65 3.43 -2.01
C ALA A 22 6.51 4.41 -1.74
N ALA A 23 6.73 5.72 -1.95
CA ALA A 23 5.69 6.73 -1.77
C ALA A 23 4.51 6.53 -2.72
N ILE A 24 4.77 6.23 -3.99
CA ILE A 24 3.73 5.96 -4.99
C ILE A 24 2.95 4.69 -4.63
N ALA A 25 3.63 3.62 -4.18
CA ALA A 25 2.98 2.37 -3.78
C ALA A 25 2.00 2.58 -2.62
N VAL A 26 2.41 3.33 -1.58
CA VAL A 26 1.52 3.65 -0.46
C VAL A 26 0.37 4.53 -0.92
N ALA A 27 0.64 5.62 -1.65
CA ALA A 27 -0.40 6.56 -2.07
C ALA A 27 -1.47 5.89 -2.94
N GLY A 28 -1.05 5.11 -3.94
CA GLY A 28 -1.96 4.41 -4.84
C GLY A 28 -2.81 3.36 -4.10
N ALA A 29 -2.18 2.55 -3.24
CA ALA A 29 -2.88 1.54 -2.46
C ALA A 29 -3.87 2.16 -1.47
N SER A 30 -3.48 3.22 -0.76
CA SER A 30 -4.35 3.92 0.19
C SER A 30 -5.57 4.55 -0.47
N ILE A 31 -5.43 5.09 -1.69
CA ILE A 31 -6.58 5.61 -2.44
C ILE A 31 -7.54 4.48 -2.81
N GLY A 32 -7.02 3.36 -3.32
CA GLY A 32 -7.85 2.19 -3.65
C GLY A 32 -8.55 1.60 -2.42
N ALA A 33 -7.82 1.49 -1.30
CA ALA A 33 -8.36 1.03 -0.03
C ALA A 33 -9.46 1.96 0.48
N ALA A 34 -9.24 3.28 0.49
CA ALA A 34 -10.23 4.25 0.95
C ALA A 34 -11.55 4.15 0.18
N ILE A 35 -11.50 3.95 -1.15
CA ILE A 35 -12.68 3.76 -1.98
C ILE A 35 -13.39 2.44 -1.60
N ALA A 36 -12.65 1.34 -1.51
CA ALA A 36 -13.21 0.03 -1.14
C ALA A 36 -13.84 0.05 0.27
N VAL A 37 -13.16 0.66 1.23
CA VAL A 37 -13.62 0.83 2.61
C VAL A 37 -14.84 1.75 2.68
N ALA A 38 -14.90 2.83 1.89
CA ALA A 38 -16.08 3.70 1.85
C ALA A 38 -17.33 2.94 1.40
N TYR A 39 -17.24 2.12 0.35
CA TYR A 39 -18.38 1.33 -0.14
C TYR A 39 -18.75 0.19 0.81
N THR A 40 -17.77 -0.60 1.25
CA THR A 40 -18.02 -1.74 2.14
C THR A 40 -18.48 -1.29 3.52
N GLY A 41 -17.92 -0.19 4.05
CA GLY A 41 -18.33 0.43 5.30
C GLY A 41 -19.74 0.98 5.26
N ALA A 42 -20.13 1.68 4.19
CA ALA A 42 -21.51 2.15 4.03
C ALA A 42 -22.51 0.98 3.98
N ALA A 43 -22.21 -0.08 3.23
CA ALA A 43 -23.05 -1.28 3.18
C ALA A 43 -23.10 -2.01 4.53
N ALA A 44 -21.97 -2.09 5.23
CA ALA A 44 -21.87 -2.69 6.56
C ALA A 44 -22.75 -1.95 7.58
N LEU A 45 -22.70 -0.61 7.61
CA LEU A 45 -23.51 0.21 8.51
C LEU A 45 -25.00 0.10 8.18
N ALA A 46 -25.36 0.08 6.89
CA ALA A 46 -26.74 -0.11 6.46
C ALA A 46 -27.30 -1.47 6.93
N ALA A 47 -26.54 -2.55 6.71
CA ALA A 47 -26.94 -3.88 7.16
C ALA A 47 -27.00 -3.99 8.70
N LEU A 48 -26.08 -3.32 9.40
CA LEU A 48 -26.05 -3.30 10.86
C LEU A 48 -27.25 -2.56 11.47
N SER A 49 -27.76 -1.53 10.79
CA SER A 49 -28.96 -0.81 11.22
C SER A 49 -30.21 -1.70 11.25
N GLU A 50 -30.27 -2.75 10.42
CA GLU A 50 -31.39 -3.70 10.39
C GLU A 50 -31.10 -4.97 11.21
N ARG A 51 -29.84 -5.43 11.22
CA ARG A 51 -29.42 -6.70 11.83
C ARG A 51 -28.15 -6.50 12.66
N PRO A 52 -28.25 -6.01 13.91
CA PRO A 52 -27.09 -5.73 14.76
C PRO A 52 -26.23 -6.99 15.01
N GLU A 53 -26.83 -8.18 15.01
CA GLU A 53 -26.14 -9.46 15.16
C GLU A 53 -25.13 -9.76 14.04
N MET A 54 -25.18 -9.03 12.92
CA MET A 54 -24.26 -9.20 11.79
C MET A 54 -22.95 -8.43 11.93
N PHE A 55 -22.75 -7.65 13.02
CA PHE A 55 -21.58 -6.80 13.25
C PHE A 55 -20.24 -7.48 12.93
N GLY A 56 -20.01 -8.67 13.49
CA GLY A 56 -18.74 -9.39 13.31
C GLY A 56 -18.44 -9.73 11.84
N ARG A 57 -19.45 -10.20 11.10
CA ARG A 57 -19.29 -10.51 9.67
C ARG A 57 -19.09 -9.24 8.84
N ALA A 58 -19.81 -8.18 9.17
CA ALA A 58 -19.67 -6.89 8.49
C ALA A 58 -18.25 -6.30 8.67
N MET A 59 -17.71 -6.37 9.89
CA MET A 59 -16.34 -5.91 10.19
C MET A 59 -15.26 -6.73 9.49
N VAL A 60 -15.47 -8.02 9.26
CA VAL A 60 -14.53 -8.85 8.47
C VAL A 60 -14.44 -8.35 7.02
N ILE A 61 -15.57 -8.05 6.37
CA ILE A 61 -15.57 -7.58 4.98
C ILE A 61 -14.89 -6.20 4.86
N VAL A 62 -15.18 -5.28 5.78
CA VAL A 62 -14.51 -3.98 5.84
C VAL A 62 -13.01 -4.15 6.09
N GLY A 63 -12.62 -5.03 7.02
CA GLY A 63 -11.21 -5.34 7.29
C GLY A 63 -10.47 -5.97 6.11
N LEU A 64 -11.14 -6.80 5.30
CA LEU A 64 -10.56 -7.33 4.06
C LEU A 64 -10.30 -6.23 3.03
N ALA A 65 -11.12 -5.18 2.99
CA ALA A 65 -10.91 -4.03 2.11
C ALA A 65 -9.65 -3.22 2.51
N GLU A 66 -9.38 -3.07 3.81
CA GLU A 66 -8.15 -2.44 4.34
C GLU A 66 -6.87 -3.20 3.93
N GLY A 67 -6.97 -4.49 3.63
CA GLY A 67 -5.84 -5.30 3.16
C GLY A 67 -5.12 -4.72 1.95
N ILE A 68 -5.81 -3.92 1.11
CA ILE A 68 -5.23 -3.23 -0.04
C ILE A 68 -4.15 -2.23 0.43
N ALA A 69 -4.45 -1.40 1.44
CA ALA A 69 -3.51 -0.42 1.99
C ALA A 69 -2.33 -1.11 2.68
N VAL A 70 -2.61 -2.18 3.44
CA VAL A 70 -1.57 -2.97 4.11
C VAL A 70 -0.60 -3.56 3.08
N TYR A 71 -1.08 -4.08 1.95
CA TYR A 71 -0.21 -4.60 0.91
C TYR A 71 0.65 -3.50 0.27
N GLY A 72 0.10 -2.30 0.03
CA GLY A 72 0.88 -1.13 -0.42
C GLY A 72 1.99 -0.74 0.56
N LEU A 73 1.71 -0.79 1.87
CA LEU A 73 2.71 -0.57 2.90
C LEU A 73 3.80 -1.66 2.90
N VAL A 74 3.42 -2.93 2.73
CA VAL A 74 4.38 -4.05 2.62
C VAL A 74 5.33 -3.82 1.44
N VAL A 75 4.81 -3.47 0.27
CA VAL A 75 5.61 -3.16 -0.92
C VAL A 75 6.56 -1.99 -0.65
N ALA A 76 6.07 -0.93 -0.01
CA ALA A 76 6.89 0.23 0.34
C ALA A 76 8.05 -0.13 1.29
N ILE A 77 7.79 -0.94 2.32
CA ILE A 77 8.82 -1.43 3.25
C ILE A 77 9.86 -2.27 2.51
N LEU A 78 9.43 -3.13 1.57
CA LEU A 78 10.34 -3.95 0.76
C LEU A 78 11.22 -3.11 -0.17
N LEU A 79 10.69 -2.01 -0.71
CA LEU A 79 11.44 -1.07 -1.54
C LEU A 79 12.44 -0.27 -0.71
N ILE A 80 12.02 0.24 0.45
CA ILE A 80 12.89 0.96 1.38
C ILE A 80 14.02 0.05 1.88
N GLY A 81 13.73 -1.22 2.19
CA GLY A 81 14.74 -2.19 2.62
C GLY A 81 15.76 -2.57 1.54
N LYS A 82 15.51 -2.21 0.27
CA LYS A 82 16.44 -2.37 -0.87
C LYS A 82 17.05 -1.04 -1.33
N ALA A 83 16.63 0.09 -0.74
CA ALA A 83 17.07 1.43 -1.09
C ALA A 83 18.42 1.76 -0.45
#